data_AF-A0A257LSD3-F1
#
_entry.id   AF-A0A257LSD3-F1
#
_cell.length_a   1.000
_cell.length_b   1.000
_cell.length_c   1.000
_cell.angle_alpha   90.00
_cell.angle_beta   90.00
_cell.angle_gamma   90.00
#
_symmetry.space_group_name_H-M   'P 1'
#
loop_
_entity.id
_entity.type
_entity.pdbx_description
1 polymer ?
#
loop_
_entity_poly.entity_id
_entity_poly.type
_entity_poly.pdbx_seq_one_letter_code
_entity_poly.pdbx_strand_id
1 'polypeptide(L)'
;KITPQGKTIPIASGLRSPGGIGHNEYGALFYIESQGPWNSSCSLKAIKEGGFMGHPASFNWYDFAPTMGKAPLMPKSGSRIIIEKERLPQLQPYAVIFPYIRMGRSVTGFTLNQTKGKFGPFENQMFMGDYMLSLVMRATTEEVNGVWQGACYPFREGLSTGILNVQFTPEGHLLCGGTNRGWPVRGLKPFSLERLDWTGRMPFEIERITITPKGFRVAFTKPV
;
A
#
# COMPACT_ATOMS: atom_id res chain seq x y z
N LYS A 1 13.06 6.75 10.98
CA LYS A 1 13.75 5.66 11.70
C LYS A 1 13.98 6.08 13.15
N ILE A 2 13.76 5.20 14.12
CA ILE A 2 14.09 5.44 15.53
C ILE A 2 15.23 4.51 15.89
N THR A 3 16.31 5.05 16.45
CA THR A 3 17.47 4.26 16.92
C THR A 3 17.17 3.57 18.25
N PRO A 4 17.92 2.54 18.66
CA PRO A 4 17.77 1.94 20.00
C PRO A 4 17.90 2.95 21.16
N GLN A 5 18.61 4.06 20.94
CA GLN A 5 18.78 5.15 21.89
C GLN A 5 17.63 6.18 21.85
N GLY A 6 16.57 5.93 21.09
CA GLY A 6 15.41 6.82 20.98
C GLY A 6 15.60 8.02 20.03
N LYS A 7 16.76 8.15 19.36
CA LYS A 7 16.97 9.23 18.37
C LYS A 7 16.11 8.99 17.13
N THR A 8 15.34 10.01 16.75
CA THR A 8 14.56 10.04 15.51
C THR A 8 15.40 10.56 14.35
N ILE A 9 15.45 9.80 13.27
CA ILE A 9 16.14 10.13 12.02
C ILE A 9 15.09 10.19 10.91
N PRO A 10 14.88 11.35 10.27
CA PRO A 10 14.04 11.46 9.08
C PRO A 10 14.70 10.70 7.92
N ILE A 11 13.92 9.87 7.24
CA ILE A 11 14.41 9.05 6.13
C ILE A 11 13.73 9.38 4.79
N ALA A 12 12.54 9.96 4.82
CA ALA A 12 11.79 10.33 3.62
C ALA A 12 10.87 11.51 3.94
N SER A 13 10.45 12.23 2.90
CA SER A 13 9.48 13.32 2.98
C SER A 13 8.32 13.07 2.02
N GLY A 14 7.30 13.92 2.04
CA GLY A 14 6.26 13.92 1.04
C GLY A 14 5.09 12.95 1.24
N LEU A 15 4.96 12.38 2.43
CA LEU A 15 3.78 11.60 2.80
C LEU A 15 2.61 12.56 3.08
N ARG A 16 1.38 12.16 2.71
CA ARG A 16 0.18 12.98 2.94
C ARG A 16 -0.68 12.42 4.08
N SER A 17 -1.21 11.22 3.89
CA SER A 17 -2.17 10.55 4.76
C SER A 17 -1.89 9.04 4.73
N PRO A 18 -0.74 8.62 5.31
CA PRO A 18 -0.34 7.23 5.34
C PRO A 18 -1.31 6.42 6.22
N GLY A 19 -1.99 5.43 5.63
CA GLY A 19 -2.93 4.55 6.31
C GLY A 19 -2.31 3.29 6.91
N GLY A 20 -1.02 3.03 6.62
CA GLY A 20 -0.31 1.83 7.00
C GLY A 20 1.13 1.83 6.50
N ILE A 21 2.00 1.11 7.19
CA ILE A 21 3.42 0.96 6.89
C ILE A 21 3.84 -0.47 7.22
N GLY A 22 4.70 -1.04 6.39
CA GLY A 22 5.12 -2.43 6.53
C GLY A 22 6.12 -2.82 5.46
N HIS A 23 6.67 -4.03 5.55
CA HIS A 23 7.62 -4.53 4.55
C HIS A 23 6.92 -5.41 3.52
N ASN A 24 7.44 -5.44 2.30
CA ASN A 24 7.04 -6.42 1.29
C ASN A 24 7.84 -7.74 1.45
N GLU A 25 7.64 -8.69 0.53
CA GLU A 25 8.31 -10.00 0.55
C GLU A 25 9.84 -9.92 0.44
N TYR A 26 10.38 -8.83 -0.09
CA TYR A 26 11.82 -8.61 -0.24
C TYR A 26 12.43 -7.82 0.92
N GLY A 27 11.64 -7.53 1.96
CA GLY A 27 12.08 -6.72 3.10
C GLY A 27 12.22 -5.23 2.80
N ALA A 28 11.76 -4.76 1.64
CA ALA A 28 11.71 -3.34 1.35
C ALA A 28 10.53 -2.69 2.09
N LEU A 29 10.76 -1.49 2.63
CA LEU A 29 9.76 -0.76 3.41
C LEU A 29 8.77 -0.06 2.48
N PHE A 30 7.48 -0.26 2.71
CA PHE A 30 6.39 0.36 1.97
C PHE A 30 5.43 1.06 2.92
N TYR A 31 4.71 2.03 2.37
CA TYR A 31 3.55 2.59 3.02
C TYR A 31 2.39 2.69 2.04
N ILE A 32 1.18 2.75 2.59
CA ILE A 32 -0.04 2.94 1.81
C ILE A 32 -0.60 4.33 2.03
N GLU A 33 -0.92 4.99 0.94
CA GLU A 33 -1.27 6.40 0.86
C GLU A 33 -2.71 6.55 0.39
N SER A 34 -3.48 7.41 1.06
CA SER A 34 -4.80 7.81 0.59
C SER A 34 -4.71 8.88 -0.49
N GLN A 35 -5.65 8.83 -1.44
CA GLN A 35 -5.92 9.84 -2.45
C GLN A 35 -6.27 11.22 -1.86
N GLY A 36 -5.85 12.29 -2.54
CA GLY A 36 -6.18 13.68 -2.24
C GLY A 36 -5.18 14.63 -2.89
N PRO A 37 -4.87 15.79 -2.30
CA PRO A 37 -3.86 16.70 -2.82
C PRO A 37 -2.57 15.96 -3.19
N TRP A 38 -2.06 16.22 -4.41
CA TRP A 38 -0.85 15.61 -4.95
C TRP A 38 -0.86 14.08 -5.12
N ASN A 39 -1.97 13.41 -4.79
CA ASN A 39 -2.15 11.96 -4.84
C ASN A 39 -3.49 11.62 -5.50
N SER A 40 -3.51 11.47 -6.83
CA SER A 40 -4.77 11.31 -7.57
C SER A 40 -5.56 10.04 -7.23
N SER A 41 -4.88 8.99 -6.75
CA SER A 41 -5.51 7.76 -6.26
C SER A 41 -4.76 7.21 -5.06
N CYS A 42 -5.37 6.24 -4.37
CA CYS A 42 -4.66 5.49 -3.35
C CYS A 42 -3.48 4.75 -4.00
N SER A 43 -2.39 4.62 -3.26
CA SER A 43 -1.19 3.97 -3.77
C SER A 43 -0.38 3.27 -2.69
N LEU A 44 0.29 2.20 -3.08
CA LEU A 44 1.36 1.59 -2.31
C LEU A 44 2.69 2.14 -2.83
N LYS A 45 3.52 2.68 -1.94
CA LYS A 45 4.78 3.34 -2.30
C LYS A 45 5.94 2.82 -1.47
N ALA A 46 7.06 2.55 -2.14
CA ALA A 46 8.30 2.19 -1.48
C ALA A 46 8.89 3.41 -0.78
N ILE A 47 9.32 3.24 0.47
CA ILE A 47 10.08 4.25 1.20
C ILE A 47 11.55 4.04 0.88
N LYS A 48 12.13 5.01 0.17
CA LYS A 48 13.56 5.11 -0.10
C LYS A 48 14.18 6.20 0.77
N GLU A 49 15.34 5.93 1.38
CA GLU A 49 16.07 6.94 2.13
C GLU A 49 16.41 8.15 1.25
N GLY A 50 16.18 9.37 1.76
CA GLY A 50 16.28 10.63 1.01
C GLY A 50 15.15 10.85 -0.01
N GLY A 51 14.19 9.94 -0.10
CA GLY A 51 13.10 10.00 -1.07
C GLY A 51 12.01 11.03 -0.73
N PHE A 52 11.33 11.50 -1.77
CA PHE A 52 10.16 12.37 -1.69
C PHE A 52 8.93 11.63 -2.24
N MET A 53 7.87 11.49 -1.44
CA MET A 53 6.69 10.68 -1.76
C MET A 53 5.57 11.47 -2.47
N GLY A 54 5.83 12.73 -2.84
CA GLY A 54 4.98 13.51 -3.74
C GLY A 54 4.24 14.70 -3.12
N HIS A 55 4.10 14.77 -1.79
CA HIS A 55 3.35 15.84 -1.14
C HIS A 55 4.23 16.99 -0.59
N PRO A 56 4.21 18.19 -1.17
CA PRO A 56 5.13 19.27 -0.81
C PRO A 56 4.87 19.91 0.55
N ALA A 57 3.73 19.63 1.21
CA ALA A 57 3.50 20.14 2.57
C ALA A 57 4.62 19.74 3.52
N SER A 58 5.36 18.66 3.24
CA SER A 58 6.51 18.24 4.05
C SER A 58 7.71 19.20 4.08
N PHE A 59 7.74 20.20 3.20
CA PHE A 59 8.93 21.03 2.96
C PHE A 59 9.27 21.96 4.13
N ASN A 60 8.28 22.41 4.90
CA ASN A 60 8.48 23.21 6.11
C ASN A 60 9.25 22.47 7.23
N TRP A 61 9.40 21.15 7.16
CA TRP A 61 10.15 20.38 8.16
C TRP A 61 11.62 20.11 7.78
N TYR A 62 12.09 20.56 6.62
CA TYR A 62 13.47 20.32 6.18
C TYR A 62 14.51 21.00 7.06
N ASP A 63 14.21 22.18 7.64
CA ASP A 63 15.11 22.87 8.57
C ASP A 63 15.36 22.06 9.86
N PHE A 64 14.46 21.14 10.20
CA PHE A 64 14.57 20.24 11.34
C PHE A 64 15.12 18.85 10.95
N ALA A 65 15.43 18.65 9.67
CA ALA A 65 15.86 17.37 9.09
C ALA A 65 17.18 17.53 8.31
N PRO A 66 18.29 17.96 8.95
CA PRO A 66 19.53 18.27 8.24
C PRO A 66 20.11 17.08 7.46
N THR A 67 19.82 15.85 7.90
CA THR A 67 20.25 14.62 7.21
C THR A 67 19.53 14.38 5.88
N MET A 68 18.42 15.07 5.61
CA MET A 68 17.68 14.98 4.34
C MET A 68 18.21 15.90 3.24
N GLY A 69 19.20 16.76 3.56
CA GLY A 69 19.71 17.76 2.63
C GLY A 69 18.71 18.89 2.37
N LYS A 70 18.70 19.45 1.15
CA LYS A 70 17.77 20.51 0.76
C LYS A 70 16.41 19.95 0.35
N ALA A 71 15.35 20.72 0.57
CA ALA A 71 14.03 20.40 0.06
C ALA A 71 14.07 20.23 -1.47
N PRO A 72 13.33 19.25 -2.05
CA PRO A 72 13.15 19.12 -3.49
C PRO A 72 12.54 20.39 -4.10
N LEU A 73 12.62 20.51 -5.43
CA LEU A 73 11.89 21.58 -6.12
C LEU A 73 10.38 21.41 -5.93
N MET A 74 9.65 22.52 -5.94
CA MET A 74 8.19 22.49 -5.85
C MET A 74 7.60 21.71 -7.03
N PRO A 75 6.84 20.63 -6.79
CA PRO A 75 6.16 19.92 -7.87
C PRO A 75 5.14 20.83 -8.55
N LYS A 76 4.95 20.66 -9.87
CA LYS A 76 3.96 21.42 -10.63
C LYS A 76 2.58 20.79 -10.47
N SER A 77 1.62 21.56 -9.94
CA SER A 77 0.23 21.11 -9.83
C SER A 77 -0.35 20.78 -11.21
N GLY A 78 -1.14 19.70 -11.29
CA GLY A 78 -1.72 19.19 -12.54
C GLY A 78 -0.75 18.44 -13.46
N SER A 79 0.51 18.29 -13.08
CA SER A 79 1.50 17.49 -13.83
C SER A 79 1.33 15.99 -13.59
N ARG A 80 2.12 15.17 -14.31
CA ARG A 80 2.16 13.70 -14.14
C ARG A 80 3.41 13.30 -13.39
N ILE A 81 3.30 12.26 -12.55
CA ILE A 81 4.43 11.77 -11.74
C ILE A 81 5.66 11.40 -12.60
N ILE A 82 5.45 10.82 -13.78
CA ILE A 82 6.52 10.45 -14.71
C ILE A 82 7.25 11.70 -15.23
N ILE A 83 6.53 12.78 -15.51
CA ILE A 83 7.10 14.05 -15.98
C ILE A 83 7.84 14.75 -14.84
N GLU A 84 7.22 14.82 -13.66
CA GLU A 84 7.87 15.44 -12.50
C GLU A 84 9.09 14.66 -12.03
N LYS A 85 9.14 13.34 -12.23
CA LYS A 85 10.29 12.50 -11.86
C LYS A 85 11.57 12.90 -12.61
N GLU A 86 11.47 13.35 -13.86
CA GLU A 86 12.61 13.86 -14.63
C GLU A 86 13.19 15.14 -14.01
N ARG A 87 12.33 15.97 -13.41
CA ARG A 87 12.71 17.24 -12.75
C ARG A 87 13.09 17.07 -11.28
N LEU A 88 12.59 16.02 -10.63
CA LEU A 88 12.69 15.77 -9.19
C LEU A 88 13.34 14.39 -8.94
N PRO A 89 14.67 14.31 -8.88
CA PRO A 89 15.37 13.04 -8.64
C PRO A 89 14.93 12.31 -7.36
N GLN A 90 14.55 13.06 -6.33
CA GLN A 90 14.06 12.54 -5.04
C GLN A 90 12.66 11.92 -5.14
N LEU A 91 11.82 12.36 -6.08
CA LEU A 91 10.44 11.88 -6.22
C LEU A 91 10.42 10.38 -6.45
N GLN A 92 9.71 9.61 -5.63
CA GLN A 92 9.55 8.18 -5.84
C GLN A 92 8.26 7.90 -6.62
N PRO A 93 8.32 7.21 -7.77
CA PRO A 93 7.13 6.70 -8.45
C PRO A 93 6.31 5.78 -7.56
N TYR A 94 5.01 5.70 -7.82
CA TYR A 94 4.09 4.86 -7.05
C TYR A 94 4.20 3.42 -7.53
N ALA A 95 4.45 2.48 -6.62
CA ALA A 95 4.66 1.09 -7.00
C ALA A 95 3.35 0.42 -7.44
N VAL A 96 2.27 0.66 -6.70
CA VAL A 96 0.93 0.19 -7.06
C VAL A 96 -0.03 1.35 -6.94
N ILE A 97 -0.81 1.60 -7.99
CA ILE A 97 -1.88 2.60 -8.01
C ILE A 97 -3.21 1.87 -8.04
N PHE A 98 -4.06 2.09 -7.04
CA PHE A 98 -5.34 1.39 -6.95
C PHE A 98 -6.40 2.07 -7.84
N PRO A 99 -7.18 1.33 -8.63
CA PRO A 99 -8.25 1.89 -9.46
C PRO A 99 -9.41 2.51 -8.65
N TYR A 100 -9.42 3.84 -8.51
CA TYR A 100 -10.40 4.59 -7.72
C TYR A 100 -11.86 4.14 -7.94
N ILE A 101 -12.63 4.05 -6.85
CA ILE A 101 -14.02 3.52 -6.77
C ILE A 101 -14.14 2.00 -7.02
N ARG A 102 -13.45 1.45 -8.02
CA ARG A 102 -13.50 0.00 -8.31
C ARG A 102 -12.81 -0.81 -7.21
N MET A 103 -11.65 -0.34 -6.77
CA MET A 103 -10.91 -0.86 -5.62
C MET A 103 -9.92 0.21 -5.12
N GLY A 104 -9.74 0.32 -3.80
CA GLY A 104 -8.83 1.32 -3.24
C GLY A 104 -9.32 2.75 -3.36
N ARG A 105 -10.49 3.00 -2.76
CA ARG A 105 -11.08 4.33 -2.58
C ARG A 105 -10.59 5.00 -1.29
N SER A 106 -10.30 4.22 -0.26
CA SER A 106 -9.69 4.71 0.98
C SER A 106 -8.88 3.59 1.61
N VAL A 107 -7.73 3.29 1.01
CA VAL A 107 -6.93 2.13 1.41
C VAL A 107 -6.24 2.38 2.75
N THR A 108 -6.22 1.36 3.60
CA THR A 108 -5.73 1.43 4.97
C THR A 108 -4.71 0.34 5.26
N GLY A 109 -4.41 0.07 6.53
CA GLY A 109 -3.36 -0.82 7.01
C GLY A 109 -3.25 -2.12 6.21
N PHE A 110 -2.02 -2.58 6.06
CA PHE A 110 -1.70 -3.78 5.30
C PHE A 110 -0.75 -4.69 6.08
N THR A 111 -0.78 -5.97 5.73
CA THR A 111 0.07 -7.02 6.31
C THR A 111 0.54 -7.96 5.21
N LEU A 112 1.70 -8.59 5.39
CA LEU A 112 2.24 -9.57 4.46
C LEU A 112 1.75 -10.98 4.86
N ASN A 113 1.24 -11.74 3.90
CA ASN A 113 0.89 -13.14 4.14
C ASN A 113 2.14 -14.00 4.24
N GLN A 114 2.54 -14.32 5.46
CA GLN A 114 3.64 -15.25 5.77
C GLN A 114 3.13 -16.48 6.51
N THR A 115 1.88 -16.87 6.22
CA THR A 115 1.18 -17.92 6.96
C THR A 115 1.61 -19.33 6.52
N LYS A 116 2.53 -19.45 5.57
CA LYS A 116 3.05 -20.71 5.03
C LYS A 116 1.93 -21.59 4.47
N GLY A 117 1.05 -20.98 3.68
CA GLY A 117 -0.07 -21.66 3.02
C GLY A 117 -1.31 -21.89 3.91
N LYS A 118 -1.31 -21.48 5.18
CA LYS A 118 -2.51 -21.55 6.02
C LYS A 118 -3.62 -20.61 5.55
N PHE A 119 -3.26 -19.53 4.83
CA PHE A 119 -4.20 -18.59 4.24
C PHE A 119 -4.17 -18.59 2.71
N GLY A 120 -4.58 -19.71 2.12
CA GLY A 120 -4.72 -19.85 0.67
C GLY A 120 -3.41 -19.80 -0.12
N PRO A 121 -3.47 -19.72 -1.46
CA PRO A 121 -2.30 -19.78 -2.34
C PRO A 121 -1.50 -18.48 -2.42
N PHE A 122 -1.82 -17.47 -1.61
CA PHE A 122 -1.33 -16.10 -1.77
C PHE A 122 -0.17 -15.78 -0.82
N GLU A 123 0.75 -16.74 -0.63
CA GLU A 123 1.94 -16.53 0.19
C GLU A 123 2.76 -15.35 -0.35
N ASN A 124 3.37 -14.58 0.55
CA ASN A 124 4.18 -13.40 0.27
C ASN A 124 3.46 -12.25 -0.45
N GLN A 125 2.12 -12.29 -0.50
CA GLN A 125 1.33 -11.16 -0.99
C GLN A 125 0.92 -10.25 0.15
N MET A 126 0.81 -8.96 -0.13
CA MET A 126 0.30 -7.99 0.84
C MET A 126 -1.22 -8.00 0.81
N PHE A 127 -1.84 -7.99 1.98
CA PHE A 127 -3.28 -7.84 2.16
C PHE A 127 -3.56 -6.49 2.79
N MET A 128 -4.49 -5.72 2.25
CA MET A 128 -4.84 -4.39 2.75
C MET A 128 -6.35 -4.18 2.85
N GLY A 129 -6.76 -3.39 3.84
CA GLY A 129 -8.14 -2.96 4.00
C GLY A 129 -8.51 -1.77 3.11
N ASP A 130 -9.80 -1.58 2.87
CA ASP A 130 -10.37 -0.33 2.39
C ASP A 130 -11.46 0.14 3.35
N TYR A 131 -11.30 1.38 3.84
CA TYR A 131 -12.25 1.99 4.76
C TYR A 131 -13.61 2.25 4.10
N MET A 132 -13.63 2.81 2.89
CA MET A 132 -14.88 3.28 2.29
C MET A 132 -15.69 2.14 1.67
N LEU A 133 -15.00 1.15 1.11
CA LEU A 133 -15.60 0.03 0.37
C LEU A 133 -15.82 -1.21 1.25
N SER A 134 -15.34 -1.23 2.50
CA SER A 134 -15.51 -2.36 3.44
C SER A 134 -15.05 -3.69 2.83
N LEU A 135 -13.83 -3.69 2.31
CA LEU A 135 -13.24 -4.82 1.62
C LEU A 135 -11.77 -5.01 1.97
N VAL A 136 -11.24 -6.17 1.60
CA VAL A 136 -9.83 -6.51 1.58
C VAL A 136 -9.38 -6.69 0.13
N MET A 137 -8.19 -6.20 -0.18
CA MET A 137 -7.48 -6.37 -1.45
C MET A 137 -6.14 -7.05 -1.20
N ARG A 138 -5.55 -7.56 -2.28
CA ARG A 138 -4.16 -8.01 -2.32
C ARG A 138 -3.31 -7.07 -3.18
N ALA A 139 -2.01 -7.08 -2.95
CA ALA A 139 -1.03 -6.53 -3.88
C ALA A 139 0.25 -7.36 -3.89
N THR A 140 0.90 -7.41 -5.06
CA THR A 140 2.27 -7.91 -5.22
C THR A 140 3.15 -6.81 -5.75
N THR A 141 4.44 -6.89 -5.45
CA THR A 141 5.45 -5.94 -5.93
C THR A 141 6.61 -6.67 -6.57
N GLU A 142 7.31 -6.00 -7.46
CA GLU A 142 8.59 -6.41 -8.02
C GLU A 142 9.47 -5.18 -8.21
N GLU A 143 10.79 -5.38 -8.20
CA GLU A 143 11.75 -4.33 -8.51
C GLU A 143 12.34 -4.57 -9.90
N VAL A 144 12.23 -3.56 -10.76
CA VAL A 144 12.76 -3.62 -12.14
C VAL A 144 13.63 -2.40 -12.36
N ASN A 145 14.90 -2.62 -12.69
CA ASN A 145 15.89 -1.55 -12.92
C ASN A 145 15.97 -0.55 -11.75
N GLY A 146 15.87 -1.03 -10.51
CA GLY A 146 15.93 -0.19 -9.31
C GLY A 146 14.65 0.60 -9.01
N VAL A 147 13.54 0.29 -9.68
CA VAL A 147 12.22 0.93 -9.47
C VAL A 147 11.21 -0.12 -9.04
N TRP A 148 10.55 0.14 -7.91
CA TRP A 148 9.45 -0.67 -7.43
C TRP A 148 8.19 -0.44 -8.24
N GLN A 149 7.55 -1.53 -8.66
CA GLN A 149 6.26 -1.56 -9.34
C GLN A 149 5.44 -2.76 -8.84
N GLY A 150 4.21 -2.91 -9.30
CA GLY A 150 3.38 -4.03 -8.90
C GLY A 150 1.96 -3.99 -9.44
N ALA A 151 1.13 -4.87 -8.89
CA ALA A 151 -0.27 -5.01 -9.26
C ALA A 151 -1.13 -5.23 -8.01
N CYS A 152 -2.39 -4.77 -8.09
CA CYS A 152 -3.40 -4.98 -7.05
C CYS A 152 -4.50 -5.93 -7.53
N TYR A 153 -5.07 -6.68 -6.60
CA TYR A 153 -6.11 -7.67 -6.84
C TYR A 153 -7.26 -7.50 -5.84
N PRO A 154 -8.53 -7.58 -6.27
CA PRO A 154 -9.63 -7.79 -5.34
C PRO A 154 -9.45 -9.07 -4.52
N PHE A 155 -10.05 -9.14 -3.33
CA PHE A 155 -10.00 -10.35 -2.52
C PHE A 155 -11.32 -10.67 -1.81
N ARG A 156 -11.78 -9.81 -0.89
CA ARG A 156 -13.01 -10.08 -0.12
C ARG A 156 -13.80 -8.82 0.16
N GLU A 157 -15.08 -8.85 -0.12
CA GLU A 157 -16.03 -7.79 0.21
C GLU A 157 -17.08 -8.24 1.24
N GLY A 158 -17.95 -7.31 1.66
CA GLY A 158 -19.06 -7.61 2.57
C GLY A 158 -18.66 -7.60 4.04
N LEU A 159 -17.58 -6.89 4.39
CA LEU A 159 -17.21 -6.67 5.79
C LEU A 159 -18.17 -5.66 6.44
N SER A 160 -18.36 -5.81 7.74
CA SER A 160 -19.42 -5.10 8.46
C SER A 160 -19.16 -3.60 8.63
N THR A 161 -17.92 -3.14 8.48
CA THR A 161 -17.51 -1.74 8.72
C THR A 161 -16.37 -1.30 7.81
N GLY A 162 -15.88 -0.08 7.99
CA GLY A 162 -14.71 0.43 7.28
C GLY A 162 -13.43 -0.13 7.87
N ILE A 163 -12.62 -0.80 7.04
CA ILE A 163 -11.42 -1.46 7.53
C ILE A 163 -10.29 -0.44 7.69
N LEU A 164 -9.70 -0.39 8.88
CA LEU A 164 -8.56 0.46 9.21
C LEU A 164 -7.25 -0.33 9.29
N ASN A 165 -7.32 -1.61 9.66
CA ASN A 165 -6.15 -2.45 9.76
C ASN A 165 -6.52 -3.92 9.50
N VAL A 166 -5.53 -4.68 9.02
CA VAL A 166 -5.61 -6.13 8.86
C VAL A 166 -4.35 -6.77 9.41
N GLN A 167 -4.49 -7.94 10.04
CA GLN A 167 -3.37 -8.64 10.66
C GLN A 167 -3.56 -10.15 10.62
N PHE A 168 -2.52 -10.88 10.23
CA PHE A 168 -2.52 -12.34 10.35
C PHE A 168 -2.27 -12.79 11.80
N THR A 169 -3.02 -13.80 12.24
CA THR A 169 -2.73 -14.53 13.50
C THR A 169 -1.67 -15.61 13.27
N PRO A 170 -1.00 -16.12 14.32
CA PRO A 170 -0.06 -17.25 14.20
C PRO A 170 -0.68 -18.53 13.59
N GLU A 171 -1.99 -18.70 13.77
CA GLU A 171 -2.79 -19.79 13.22
C GLU A 171 -3.14 -19.60 11.74
N GLY A 172 -2.85 -18.43 11.17
CA GLY A 172 -3.06 -18.13 9.75
C GLY A 172 -4.42 -17.54 9.41
N HIS A 173 -5.16 -17.01 10.40
CA HIS A 173 -6.40 -16.28 10.15
C HIS A 173 -6.09 -14.81 9.84
N LEU A 174 -6.88 -14.17 8.97
CA LEU A 174 -6.76 -12.73 8.72
C LEU A 174 -7.80 -11.97 9.55
N LEU A 175 -7.36 -11.24 10.56
CA LEU A 175 -8.20 -10.32 11.31
C LEU A 175 -8.33 -9.01 10.53
N CYS A 176 -9.56 -8.48 10.47
CA CYS A 176 -9.91 -7.21 9.86
C CYS A 176 -10.65 -6.37 10.90
N GLY A 177 -10.20 -5.13 11.14
CA GLY A 177 -10.81 -4.28 12.15
C GLY A 177 -10.95 -2.83 11.70
N GLY A 178 -11.98 -2.15 12.22
CA GLY A 178 -12.14 -0.72 12.01
C GLY A 178 -13.47 -0.16 12.50
N THR A 179 -13.93 0.90 11.85
CA THR A 179 -15.07 1.72 12.29
C THR A 179 -15.78 2.37 11.10
N ASN A 180 -17.01 2.85 11.31
CA ASN A 180 -17.75 3.68 10.35
C ASN A 180 -17.67 5.19 10.65
N ARG A 181 -16.87 5.61 11.64
CA ARG A 181 -16.75 7.01 12.04
C ARG A 181 -15.86 7.82 11.08
N GLY A 182 -16.37 8.98 10.66
CA GLY A 182 -15.61 10.01 9.96
C GLY A 182 -16.02 10.17 8.50
N TRP A 183 -15.94 9.09 7.72
CA TRP A 183 -16.27 9.10 6.28
C TRP A 183 -17.38 8.11 5.96
N PRO A 184 -18.14 8.32 4.86
CA PRO A 184 -19.13 7.35 4.42
C PRO A 184 -18.46 6.01 4.11
N VAL A 185 -19.15 4.93 4.48
CA VAL A 185 -18.65 3.57 4.38
C VAL A 185 -19.77 2.62 3.96
N ARG A 186 -19.41 1.56 3.22
CA ARG A 186 -20.35 0.55 2.76
C ARG A 186 -20.92 -0.30 3.91
N GLY A 187 -20.06 -0.78 4.80
CA GLY A 187 -20.44 -1.51 6.01
C GLY A 187 -20.86 -0.56 7.13
N LEU A 188 -22.10 -0.66 7.58
CA LEU A 188 -22.70 0.34 8.48
C LEU A 188 -22.54 0.05 9.97
N LYS A 189 -21.94 -1.09 10.38
CA LYS A 189 -21.71 -1.34 11.81
C LYS A 189 -20.73 -0.30 12.36
N PRO A 190 -20.96 0.22 13.58
CA PRO A 190 -20.15 1.31 14.15
C PRO A 190 -18.69 0.93 14.35
N PHE A 191 -18.45 -0.34 14.65
CA PHE A 191 -17.14 -0.96 14.83
C PHE A 191 -17.28 -2.46 14.52
N SER A 192 -16.21 -3.07 14.05
CA SER A 192 -16.12 -4.52 13.95
C SER A 192 -14.68 -5.00 14.13
N LEU A 193 -14.57 -6.23 14.64
CA LEU A 193 -13.40 -7.08 14.52
C LEU A 193 -13.91 -8.38 13.88
N GLU A 194 -13.53 -8.61 12.63
CA GLU A 194 -13.98 -9.75 11.84
C GLU A 194 -12.78 -10.62 11.46
N ARG A 195 -12.99 -11.92 11.45
CA ARG A 195 -11.97 -12.90 11.03
C ARG A 195 -12.34 -13.42 9.65
N LEU A 196 -11.37 -13.44 8.75
CA LEU A 196 -11.46 -14.17 7.48
C LEU A 196 -10.68 -15.48 7.62
N ASP A 197 -11.35 -16.56 7.24
CA ASP A 197 -10.83 -17.92 7.30
C ASP A 197 -10.63 -18.48 5.90
N TRP A 198 -9.52 -19.17 5.69
CA TRP A 198 -9.30 -19.92 4.46
C TRP A 198 -10.26 -21.11 4.41
N THR A 199 -10.99 -21.24 3.28
CA THR A 199 -12.01 -22.28 3.13
C THR A 199 -11.43 -23.67 2.81
N GLY A 200 -10.11 -23.76 2.55
CA GLY A 200 -9.47 -24.97 2.04
C GLY A 200 -9.72 -25.22 0.54
N ARG A 201 -10.55 -24.41 -0.14
CA ARG A 201 -10.91 -24.63 -1.54
C ARG A 201 -10.15 -23.69 -2.45
N MET A 202 -9.32 -24.23 -3.35
CA MET A 202 -8.58 -23.44 -4.33
C MET A 202 -9.53 -22.69 -5.28
N PRO A 203 -9.51 -21.35 -5.34
CA PRO A 203 -10.28 -20.58 -6.32
C PRO A 203 -9.57 -20.55 -7.67
N PHE A 204 -10.25 -20.08 -8.72
CA PHE A 204 -9.61 -19.64 -9.97
C PHE A 204 -9.40 -18.13 -9.88
N GLU A 205 -8.16 -17.70 -9.63
CA GLU A 205 -7.80 -16.30 -9.34
C GLU A 205 -6.48 -15.95 -10.01
N ILE A 206 -6.27 -14.65 -10.24
CA ILE A 206 -4.93 -14.14 -10.57
C ILE A 206 -4.07 -14.26 -9.31
N GLU A 207 -3.02 -15.05 -9.41
CA GLU A 207 -2.03 -15.23 -8.36
C GLU A 207 -1.06 -14.06 -8.37
N ARG A 208 -0.39 -13.79 -9.51
CA ARG A 208 0.63 -12.75 -9.62
C ARG A 208 0.73 -12.24 -11.06
N ILE A 209 0.99 -10.94 -11.19
CA ILE A 209 1.31 -10.28 -12.46
C ILE A 209 2.73 -9.74 -12.34
N THR A 210 3.57 -10.06 -13.31
CA THR A 210 4.95 -9.54 -13.42
C THR A 210 5.19 -9.02 -14.83
N ILE A 211 5.97 -7.94 -14.97
CA ILE A 211 6.37 -7.44 -16.27
C ILE A 211 7.40 -8.35 -16.94
N THR A 212 7.44 -8.32 -18.26
CA THR A 212 8.46 -8.93 -19.11
C THR A 212 8.80 -7.96 -20.25
N PRO A 213 9.92 -8.16 -20.97
CA PRO A 213 10.23 -7.32 -22.14
C PRO A 213 9.15 -7.33 -23.24
N LYS A 214 8.25 -8.31 -23.25
CA LYS A 214 7.21 -8.50 -24.28
C LYS A 214 5.78 -8.19 -23.78
N GLY A 215 5.61 -7.72 -22.55
CA GLY A 215 4.29 -7.50 -21.94
C GLY A 215 4.22 -8.04 -20.52
N PHE A 216 3.08 -8.61 -20.12
CA PHE A 216 2.89 -9.14 -18.77
C PHE A 216 2.81 -10.66 -18.75
N ARG A 217 3.43 -11.27 -17.74
CA ARG A 217 3.14 -12.65 -17.35
C ARG A 217 2.09 -12.63 -16.25
N VAL A 218 0.99 -13.34 -16.47
CA VAL A 218 -0.11 -13.49 -15.50
C VAL A 218 -0.13 -14.95 -15.05
N ALA A 219 0.17 -15.17 -13.76
CA ALA A 219 0.05 -16.47 -13.12
C ALA A 219 -1.35 -16.61 -12.50
N PHE A 220 -1.94 -17.80 -12.62
CA PHE A 220 -3.25 -18.13 -12.09
C PHE A 220 -3.13 -19.29 -11.09
N THR A 221 -4.01 -19.31 -10.10
CA THR A 221 -4.07 -20.37 -9.08
C THR A 221 -4.55 -21.73 -9.62
N LYS A 222 -4.97 -21.76 -10.89
CA LYS A 222 -5.46 -22.93 -11.63
C LYS A 222 -5.07 -22.82 -13.11
N PRO A 223 -5.02 -23.93 -13.86
CA PRO A 223 -4.78 -23.92 -15.30
C PRO A 223 -5.79 -23.05 -16.06
N VAL A 224 -5.31 -22.41 -17.14
CA VAL A 224 -6.08 -21.60 -18.09
C VAL A 224 -6.32 -22.39 -19.38
#